data_AF-A0A946E018-F1
#
_entry.id   AF-A0A946E018-F1
#
_cell.length_a   1.000
_cell.length_b   1.000
_cell.length_c   1.000
_cell.angle_alpha   90.00
_cell.angle_beta   90.00
_cell.angle_gamma   90.00
#
_symmetry.space_group_name_H-M   'P 1'
#
loop_
_entity.id
_entity.type
_entity.pdbx_description
1 polymer ?
#
loop_
_entity_poly.entity_id
_entity_poly.type
_entity_poly.pdbx_seq_one_letter_code
_entity_poly.pdbx_strand_id
1 'polypeptide(L)'
;RGFDDDIREHLATEMRKKGIDLVFNCNIDMVEKKGDRLVADLNNGERIETDMVMYATGRRPATRGIGLEEAGVQLNDNGTIAVDEHFRSNVPSILALGDVLGRIELTPVATTEGMAVANTLFGGKPTTVDYSNVPSAVFSQPPIGSVGLTEAQAREAHADDIDVYLSEFRPLKHTISLNEERTLMKLIVIRSTDRVIGAHMIGPEAGEMMQGFAVALKAGATKAIFDSTIGIHPTSAEEFVTMREVTRSGAREAAE
;
A
#
# COMPACT_ATOMS: atom_id res chain seq x y z
N ARG A 1 -5.02 -9.14 0.21
CA ARG A 1 -5.17 -7.81 0.86
C ARG A 1 -3.83 -7.11 0.81
N GLY A 2 -3.81 -5.84 0.43
CA GLY A 2 -2.57 -5.07 0.32
C GLY A 2 -2.31 -4.62 -1.12
N PHE A 3 -1.04 -4.68 -1.52
CA PHE A 3 -0.53 -4.18 -2.80
C PHE A 3 -1.02 -5.00 -4.01
N ASP A 4 -0.88 -4.40 -5.19
CA ASP A 4 -1.19 -5.02 -6.48
C ASP A 4 -0.36 -6.29 -6.72
N ASP A 5 -0.94 -7.31 -7.35
CA ASP A 5 -0.32 -8.63 -7.47
C ASP A 5 0.95 -8.61 -8.35
N ASP A 6 0.99 -7.83 -9.43
CA ASP A 6 2.19 -7.72 -10.27
C ASP A 6 3.37 -7.14 -9.46
N ILE A 7 3.09 -6.17 -8.58
CA ILE A 7 4.09 -5.55 -7.70
C ILE A 7 4.63 -6.56 -6.69
N ARG A 8 3.76 -7.41 -6.14
CA ARG A 8 4.12 -8.44 -5.16
C ARG A 8 5.00 -9.52 -5.79
N GLU A 9 4.61 -10.00 -6.98
CA GLU A 9 5.37 -11.01 -7.73
C GLU A 9 6.73 -10.48 -8.19
N HIS A 10 6.78 -9.22 -8.63
CA HIS A 10 8.03 -8.55 -9.00
C HIS A 10 8.97 -8.42 -7.80
N LEU A 11 8.46 -7.97 -6.65
CA LEU A 11 9.29 -7.87 -5.43
C LEU A 11 9.84 -9.24 -5.01
N ALA A 12 8.99 -10.28 -5.01
CA ALA A 12 9.43 -11.62 -4.63
C ALA A 12 10.53 -12.16 -5.56
N THR A 13 10.44 -11.85 -6.85
CA THR A 13 11.45 -12.19 -7.84
C THR A 13 12.76 -11.44 -7.59
N GLU A 14 12.71 -10.13 -7.39
CA GLU A 14 13.90 -9.30 -7.13
C GLU A 14 14.59 -9.63 -5.79
N MET A 15 13.82 -9.97 -4.75
CA MET A 15 14.37 -10.39 -3.45
C MET A 15 15.12 -11.72 -3.57
N ARG A 16 14.59 -12.69 -4.33
CA ARG A 16 15.26 -13.98 -4.56
C ARG A 16 16.55 -13.84 -5.36
N LYS A 17 16.58 -12.96 -6.36
CA LYS A 17 17.82 -12.62 -7.09
C LYS A 17 18.93 -12.09 -6.17
N LYS A 18 18.56 -11.51 -5.02
CA LYS A 18 19.47 -10.99 -4.00
C LYS A 18 19.80 -12.01 -2.90
N GLY A 19 19.36 -13.27 -3.05
CA GLY A 19 19.64 -14.35 -2.11
C GLY A 19 18.75 -14.35 -0.87
N ILE A 20 17.59 -13.68 -0.91
CA ILE A 20 16.60 -13.78 0.18
C ILE A 20 15.71 -15.00 -0.08
N ASP A 21 15.72 -15.93 0.86
CA ASP A 21 14.84 -17.10 0.85
C ASP A 21 13.42 -16.71 1.29
N LEU A 22 12.46 -16.93 0.41
CA LEU A 22 11.04 -16.66 0.65
C LEU A 22 10.27 -17.97 0.70
N VAL A 23 9.83 -18.35 1.91
CA VAL A 23 8.97 -19.49 2.16
C VAL A 23 7.53 -19.00 2.31
N PHE A 24 6.64 -19.52 1.46
CA PHE A 24 5.22 -19.14 1.43
C PHE A 24 4.34 -20.27 1.94
N ASN A 25 3.09 -19.94 2.26
CA ASN A 25 2.06 -20.90 2.71
C ASN A 25 2.46 -21.68 3.97
N CYS A 26 3.26 -21.07 4.85
CA CYS A 26 3.70 -21.65 6.11
C CYS A 26 3.48 -20.68 7.28
N ASN A 27 3.38 -21.21 8.49
CA ASN A 27 3.42 -20.47 9.75
C ASN A 27 4.44 -21.12 10.70
N ILE A 28 4.98 -20.33 11.63
CA ILE A 28 5.82 -20.83 12.72
C ILE A 28 4.91 -21.45 13.79
N ASP A 29 5.08 -22.74 14.07
CA ASP A 29 4.39 -23.44 15.15
C ASP A 29 5.15 -23.31 16.47
N MET A 30 6.49 -23.40 16.43
CA MET A 30 7.34 -23.36 17.61
C MET A 30 8.72 -22.78 17.29
N VAL A 31 9.31 -22.10 18.27
CA VAL A 31 10.72 -21.69 18.23
C VAL A 31 11.43 -22.27 19.46
N GLU A 32 12.45 -23.09 19.23
CA GLU A 32 13.27 -23.71 20.27
C GLU A 32 14.69 -23.16 20.24
N LYS A 33 15.30 -22.89 21.40
CA LYS A 33 16.72 -22.54 21.49
C LYS A 33 17.56 -23.82 21.57
N LYS A 34 18.51 -23.99 20.64
CA LYS A 34 19.45 -25.12 20.60
C LYS A 34 20.89 -24.61 20.59
N GLY A 35 21.55 -24.70 21.75
CA GLY A 35 22.88 -24.11 21.94
C GLY A 35 22.82 -22.60 21.74
N ASP A 36 23.59 -22.11 20.77
CA ASP A 36 23.67 -20.68 20.41
C ASP A 36 22.70 -20.26 19.29
N ARG A 37 21.89 -21.19 18.77
CA ARG A 37 20.98 -20.97 17.64
C ARG A 37 19.50 -21.10 18.06
N LEU A 38 18.63 -20.55 17.25
CA LEU A 38 17.18 -20.73 17.30
C LEU A 38 16.74 -21.64 16.16
N VAL A 39 15.77 -22.50 16.45
CA VAL A 39 15.20 -23.45 15.50
C VAL A 39 13.70 -23.22 15.43
N ALA A 40 13.23 -22.71 14.29
CA ALA A 40 11.82 -22.50 14.01
C ALA A 40 11.23 -23.71 13.29
N ASP A 41 10.24 -24.35 13.91
CA ASP A 41 9.45 -25.42 13.31
C ASP A 41 8.24 -24.81 12.62
N LEU A 42 8.09 -25.09 11.32
CA LEU A 42 6.99 -24.61 10.51
C LEU A 42 5.90 -25.68 10.38
N ASN A 43 4.66 -25.23 10.21
CA ASN A 43 3.49 -26.12 10.07
C ASN A 43 3.47 -26.99 8.80
N ASN A 44 4.38 -26.72 7.85
CA ASN A 44 4.61 -27.53 6.66
C ASN A 44 5.67 -28.65 6.90
N GLY A 45 6.21 -28.76 8.13
CA GLY A 45 7.24 -29.72 8.50
C GLY A 45 8.68 -29.26 8.25
N GLU A 46 8.88 -28.09 7.66
CA GLU A 46 10.19 -27.48 7.46
C GLU A 46 10.76 -26.95 8.78
N ARG A 47 12.08 -27.00 8.92
CA ARG A 47 12.81 -26.52 10.09
C ARG A 47 13.88 -25.53 9.67
N ILE A 48 13.83 -24.32 10.22
CA ILE A 48 14.76 -23.24 9.91
C ILE A 48 15.63 -22.96 11.14
N GLU A 49 16.96 -23.08 10.97
CA GLU A 49 17.94 -22.71 11.99
C GLU A 49 18.47 -21.29 11.72
N THR A 50 18.46 -20.43 12.73
CA THR A 50 18.81 -19.00 12.62
C THR A 50 19.38 -18.46 13.93
N ASP A 51 20.06 -17.32 13.88
CA ASP A 51 20.48 -16.58 15.08
C ASP A 51 19.34 -15.79 15.73
N MET A 52 18.35 -15.39 14.93
CA MET A 52 17.29 -14.49 15.38
C MET A 52 15.99 -14.75 14.63
N VAL A 53 14.87 -14.60 15.35
CA VAL A 53 13.52 -14.58 14.81
C VAL A 53 12.89 -13.22 15.12
N MET A 54 12.42 -12.52 14.08
CA MET A 54 11.72 -11.25 14.21
C MET A 54 10.26 -11.41 13.78
N TYR A 55 9.32 -11.12 14.68
CA TYR A 55 7.90 -11.12 14.34
C TYR A 55 7.47 -9.77 13.76
N ALA A 56 7.01 -9.79 12.50
CA ALA A 56 6.41 -8.65 11.80
C ALA A 56 4.98 -8.97 11.34
N THR A 57 4.18 -9.59 12.22
CA THR A 57 2.87 -10.20 11.88
C THR A 57 1.67 -9.25 12.05
N GLY A 58 1.92 -7.97 12.35
CA GLY A 58 0.89 -6.95 12.48
C GLY A 58 0.98 -6.17 13.78
N ARG A 59 0.03 -5.26 13.97
CA ARG A 59 -0.07 -4.34 15.11
C ARG A 59 -1.41 -4.54 15.80
N ARG A 60 -1.48 -4.12 17.06
CA ARG A 60 -2.73 -4.09 17.84
C ARG A 60 -2.91 -2.69 18.41
N PRO A 61 -4.14 -2.14 18.44
CA PRO A 61 -4.38 -0.84 19.03
C PRO A 61 -4.04 -0.85 20.53
N ALA A 62 -3.35 0.19 20.99
CA ALA A 62 -2.91 0.32 22.38
C ALA A 62 -4.03 0.88 23.28
N THR A 63 -5.12 0.12 23.43
CA THR A 63 -6.35 0.56 24.12
C THR A 63 -6.54 -0.04 25.51
N ARG A 64 -5.65 -0.94 25.95
CA ARG A 64 -5.77 -1.66 27.23
C ARG A 64 -5.17 -0.86 28.39
N GLY A 65 -5.86 -0.85 29.53
CA GLY A 65 -5.33 -0.31 30.79
C GLY A 65 -5.18 1.22 30.81
N ILE A 66 -5.90 1.94 29.95
CA ILE A 66 -5.86 3.42 29.87
C ILE A 66 -7.15 4.09 30.36
N GLY A 67 -8.06 3.36 30.99
CA GLY A 67 -9.28 3.92 31.61
C GLY A 67 -10.50 4.06 30.68
N LEU A 68 -10.51 3.41 29.50
CA LEU A 68 -11.60 3.54 28.52
C LEU A 68 -12.92 2.97 29.03
N GLU A 69 -12.88 1.86 29.77
CA GLU A 69 -14.07 1.20 30.33
C GLU A 69 -14.72 2.09 31.41
N GLU A 70 -13.91 2.63 32.32
CA GLU A 70 -14.35 3.55 33.37
C GLU A 70 -14.91 4.85 32.81
N ALA A 71 -14.36 5.32 31.68
CA ALA A 71 -14.86 6.48 30.96
C ALA A 71 -16.12 6.19 30.11
N GLY A 72 -16.50 4.92 29.93
CA GLY A 72 -17.64 4.50 29.11
C GLY A 72 -17.41 4.57 27.61
N VAL A 73 -16.16 4.56 27.15
CA VAL A 73 -15.79 4.61 25.73
C VAL A 73 -16.01 3.24 25.08
N GLN A 74 -16.78 3.21 24.00
CA GLN A 74 -17.07 2.00 23.26
C GLN A 74 -15.90 1.59 22.36
N LEU A 75 -15.50 0.32 22.45
CA LEU A 75 -14.57 -0.32 21.53
C LEU A 75 -15.34 -1.16 20.50
N ASN A 76 -14.76 -1.31 19.31
CA ASN A 76 -15.16 -2.33 18.35
C ASN A 76 -14.63 -3.72 18.79
N ASP A 77 -15.18 -4.80 18.22
CA ASP A 77 -14.80 -6.19 18.56
C ASP A 77 -13.31 -6.49 18.39
N ASN A 78 -12.61 -5.76 17.50
CA ASN A 78 -11.17 -5.89 17.27
C ASN A 78 -10.30 -5.05 18.23
N GLY A 79 -10.89 -4.39 19.22
CA GLY A 79 -10.21 -3.58 20.23
C GLY A 79 -9.87 -2.14 19.81
N THR A 80 -10.30 -1.71 18.63
CA THR A 80 -10.19 -0.31 18.16
C THR A 80 -11.27 0.57 18.80
N ILE A 81 -11.05 1.88 18.86
CA ILE A 81 -12.03 2.82 19.41
C ILE A 81 -13.09 3.14 18.35
N ALA A 82 -14.37 3.00 18.69
CA ALA A 82 -15.46 3.38 17.81
C ALA A 82 -15.62 4.91 17.80
N VAL A 83 -15.60 5.51 16.60
CA VAL A 83 -15.77 6.96 16.41
C VAL A 83 -16.66 7.28 15.22
N ASP A 84 -17.25 8.47 15.24
CA ASP A 84 -17.96 9.06 14.10
C ASP A 84 -16.99 9.63 13.03
N GLU A 85 -17.54 10.29 12.00
CA GLU A 85 -16.77 10.94 10.94
C GLU A 85 -15.94 12.16 11.40
N HIS A 86 -16.23 12.66 12.61
CA HIS A 86 -15.53 13.76 13.27
C HIS A 86 -14.63 13.29 14.42
N PHE A 87 -14.30 12.00 14.46
CA PHE A 87 -13.38 11.38 15.42
C PHE A 87 -13.87 11.41 16.87
N ARG A 88 -15.18 11.61 17.10
CA ARG A 88 -15.78 11.58 18.44
C ARG A 88 -16.18 10.16 18.78
N SER A 89 -15.89 9.73 20.01
CA SER A 89 -16.42 8.48 20.54
C SER A 89 -17.90 8.64 20.94
N ASN A 90 -18.51 7.58 21.47
CA ASN A 90 -19.85 7.64 22.07
C ASN A 90 -19.93 8.58 23.29
N VAL A 91 -18.79 8.96 23.89
CA VAL A 91 -18.70 9.96 24.94
C VAL A 91 -18.31 11.31 24.29
N PRO A 92 -19.21 12.33 24.27
CA PRO A 92 -19.01 13.52 23.44
C PRO A 92 -17.74 14.33 23.68
N SER A 93 -17.15 14.25 24.87
CA SER A 93 -15.92 14.94 25.25
C SER A 93 -14.64 14.16 24.91
N ILE A 94 -14.75 12.92 24.41
CA ILE A 94 -13.61 12.03 24.15
C ILE A 94 -13.51 11.78 22.64
N LEU A 95 -12.35 12.09 22.08
CA LEU A 95 -12.01 11.87 20.68
C LEU A 95 -10.87 10.87 20.53
N ALA A 96 -10.82 10.18 19.39
CA ALA A 96 -9.74 9.25 19.05
C ALA A 96 -9.39 9.34 17.56
N LEU A 97 -8.09 9.27 17.24
CA LEU A 97 -7.55 9.34 15.88
C LEU A 97 -6.25 8.54 15.78
N GLY A 98 -5.82 8.25 14.56
CA GLY A 98 -4.67 7.43 14.23
C GLY A 98 -4.92 5.94 14.37
N ASP A 99 -3.85 5.18 14.60
CA ASP A 99 -3.85 3.71 14.58
C ASP A 99 -4.88 3.07 15.53
N VAL A 100 -5.29 3.75 16.61
CA VAL A 100 -6.31 3.22 17.54
C VAL A 100 -7.69 3.05 16.90
N LEU A 101 -7.91 3.61 15.71
CA LEU A 101 -9.12 3.42 14.92
C LEU A 101 -9.07 2.19 13.99
N GLY A 102 -7.89 1.58 13.80
CA GLY A 102 -7.69 0.44 12.89
C GLY A 102 -8.08 0.72 11.42
N ARG A 103 -7.92 1.98 10.98
CA ARG A 103 -8.11 2.40 9.59
C ARG A 103 -6.78 2.25 8.81
N ILE A 104 -6.28 3.34 8.22
CA ILE A 104 -4.99 3.38 7.53
C ILE A 104 -3.92 3.82 8.54
N GLU A 105 -3.08 2.88 8.97
CA GLU A 105 -2.04 3.08 10.01
C GLU A 105 -0.80 3.78 9.44
N LEU A 106 -0.95 5.06 9.05
CA LEU A 106 0.12 5.89 8.49
C LEU A 106 0.21 7.23 9.21
N THR A 107 1.45 7.70 9.45
CA THR A 107 1.70 8.97 10.13
C THR A 107 1.04 10.18 9.44
N PRO A 108 1.09 10.34 8.10
CA PRO A 108 0.40 11.46 7.44
C PRO A 108 -1.14 11.39 7.57
N VAL A 109 -1.69 10.18 7.66
CA VAL A 109 -3.14 9.98 7.90
C VAL A 109 -3.48 10.47 9.30
N ALA A 110 -2.81 9.96 10.34
CA ALA A 110 -3.04 10.40 11.72
C ALA A 110 -2.84 11.92 11.90
N THR A 111 -1.85 12.50 11.20
CA THR A 111 -1.62 13.95 11.18
C THR A 111 -2.81 14.71 10.57
N THR A 112 -3.33 14.22 9.44
CA THR A 112 -4.48 14.83 8.74
C THR A 112 -5.76 14.73 9.58
N GLU A 113 -5.96 13.61 10.27
CA GLU A 113 -7.06 13.42 11.22
C GLU A 113 -6.94 14.40 12.39
N GLY A 114 -5.74 14.57 12.96
CA GLY A 114 -5.47 15.58 13.99
C GLY A 114 -5.78 17.01 13.55
N MET A 115 -5.42 17.36 12.31
CA MET A 115 -5.76 18.66 11.73
C MET A 115 -7.27 18.83 11.53
N ALA A 116 -7.99 17.78 11.10
CA ALA A 116 -9.44 17.80 10.96
C ALA A 116 -10.14 18.02 12.30
N VAL A 117 -9.66 17.36 13.36
CA VAL A 117 -10.13 17.56 14.74
C VAL A 117 -9.87 19.00 15.20
N ALA A 118 -8.65 19.51 15.03
CA ALA A 118 -8.29 20.87 15.44
C ALA A 118 -9.14 21.94 14.73
N ASN A 119 -9.36 21.79 13.42
CA ASN A 119 -10.21 22.69 12.64
C ASN A 119 -11.69 22.64 13.10
N THR A 120 -12.18 21.45 13.43
CA THR A 120 -13.55 21.25 13.89
C THR A 120 -13.78 21.85 15.28
N LEU A 121 -12.85 21.67 16.20
CA LEU A 121 -12.97 22.13 17.59
C LEU A 121 -12.65 23.61 17.76
N PHE A 122 -11.61 24.10 17.07
CA PHE A 122 -11.03 25.43 17.33
C PHE A 122 -11.02 26.35 16.11
N GLY A 123 -11.14 25.79 14.91
CA GLY A 123 -11.13 26.56 13.66
C GLY A 123 -12.51 27.02 13.17
N GLY A 124 -13.60 26.63 13.84
CA GLY A 124 -14.97 26.93 13.40
C GLY A 124 -15.33 26.30 12.04
N LYS A 125 -14.55 25.31 11.59
CA LYS A 125 -14.70 24.65 10.29
C LYS A 125 -14.78 23.14 10.51
N PRO A 126 -16.00 22.58 10.67
CA PRO A 126 -16.20 21.13 10.71
C PRO A 126 -15.53 20.49 9.49
N THR A 127 -14.58 19.59 9.75
CA THR A 127 -13.71 19.00 8.74
C THR A 127 -13.72 17.49 8.91
N THR A 128 -13.90 16.75 7.81
CA THR A 128 -13.75 15.30 7.73
C THR A 128 -12.52 14.95 6.89
N VAL A 129 -12.06 13.71 6.98
CA VAL A 129 -10.90 13.21 6.22
C VAL A 129 -11.37 12.31 5.09
N ASP A 130 -10.89 12.59 3.89
CA ASP A 130 -11.09 11.74 2.72
C ASP A 130 -9.93 10.74 2.58
N TYR A 131 -10.22 9.47 2.85
CA TYR A 131 -9.27 8.36 2.79
C TYR A 131 -9.12 7.76 1.38
N SER A 132 -9.80 8.30 0.38
CA SER A 132 -9.59 7.88 -1.01
C SER A 132 -8.20 8.31 -1.48
N ASN A 133 -7.56 7.43 -2.25
CA ASN A 133 -6.27 7.68 -2.90
C ASN A 133 -5.16 8.15 -1.94
N VAL A 134 -5.11 7.59 -0.72
CA VAL A 134 -3.97 7.79 0.19
C VAL A 134 -2.75 7.06 -0.41
N PRO A 135 -1.68 7.78 -0.80
CA PRO A 135 -0.47 7.13 -1.29
C PRO A 135 0.28 6.44 -0.17
N SER A 136 1.01 5.38 -0.51
CA SER A 136 1.92 4.70 0.40
C SER A 136 3.18 4.24 -0.32
N ALA A 137 4.22 4.00 0.48
CA ALA A 137 5.48 3.44 0.00
C ALA A 137 5.90 2.26 0.88
N VAL A 138 6.56 1.27 0.28
CA VAL A 138 7.28 0.22 1.01
C VAL A 138 8.76 0.40 0.71
N PHE A 139 9.55 0.59 1.76
CA PHE A 139 11.00 0.78 1.66
C PHE A 139 11.74 -0.56 1.56
N SER A 140 11.25 -1.44 0.70
CA SER A 140 11.94 -2.66 0.28
C SER A 140 13.08 -2.33 -0.69
N GLN A 141 13.81 -3.34 -1.13
CA GLN A 141 14.83 -3.20 -2.16
C GLN A 141 14.52 -4.18 -3.31
N PRO A 142 13.96 -3.72 -4.44
CA PRO A 142 13.61 -2.32 -4.77
C PRO A 142 12.42 -1.76 -3.97
N PRO A 143 12.31 -0.41 -3.82
CA PRO A 143 11.20 0.21 -3.11
C PRO A 143 9.92 0.21 -3.97
N ILE A 144 8.78 0.31 -3.29
CA ILE A 144 7.44 0.35 -3.89
C ILE A 144 6.79 1.71 -3.61
N GLY A 145 6.06 2.23 -4.59
CA GLY A 145 5.12 3.33 -4.44
C GLY A 145 3.76 2.92 -5.00
N SER A 146 2.67 3.25 -4.30
CA SER A 146 1.31 2.92 -4.73
C SER A 146 0.30 3.97 -4.32
N VAL A 147 -0.69 4.24 -5.18
CA VAL A 147 -1.88 5.04 -4.86
C VAL A 147 -3.10 4.53 -5.63
N GLY A 148 -4.27 4.60 -5.01
CA GLY A 148 -5.53 4.14 -5.60
C GLY A 148 -5.79 2.65 -5.43
N LEU A 149 -6.69 2.11 -6.25
CA LEU A 149 -7.12 0.71 -6.21
C LEU A 149 -6.07 -0.20 -6.86
N THR A 150 -5.89 -1.42 -6.33
CA THR A 150 -5.20 -2.49 -7.06
C THR A 150 -6.04 -3.03 -8.20
N GLU A 151 -5.46 -3.81 -9.12
CA GLU A 151 -6.24 -4.40 -10.22
C GLU A 151 -7.39 -5.27 -9.69
N ALA A 152 -7.15 -6.09 -8.65
CA ALA A 152 -8.18 -6.91 -8.05
C ALA A 152 -9.33 -6.07 -7.45
N GLN A 153 -9.01 -4.99 -6.75
CA GLN A 153 -10.01 -4.07 -6.18
C GLN A 153 -10.78 -3.32 -7.27
N ALA A 154 -10.09 -2.90 -8.33
CA ALA A 154 -10.70 -2.23 -9.46
C ALA A 154 -11.67 -3.14 -10.20
N ARG A 155 -11.33 -4.43 -10.37
CA ARG A 155 -12.23 -5.45 -10.95
C ARG A 155 -13.43 -5.72 -10.05
N GLU A 156 -13.24 -5.78 -8.74
CA GLU A 156 -14.35 -5.93 -7.80
C GLU A 156 -15.32 -4.74 -7.87
N ALA A 157 -14.79 -3.52 -7.99
CA ALA A 157 -15.58 -2.30 -8.00
C ALA A 157 -16.20 -1.93 -9.36
N HIS A 158 -15.55 -2.31 -10.48
CA HIS A 158 -15.87 -1.84 -11.83
C HIS A 158 -16.00 -2.99 -12.86
N ALA A 159 -15.94 -4.25 -12.42
CA ALA A 159 -16.02 -5.43 -13.28
C ALA A 159 -15.03 -5.35 -14.47
N ASP A 160 -15.55 -5.42 -15.69
CA ASP A 160 -14.77 -5.47 -16.93
C ASP A 160 -14.55 -4.09 -17.57
N ASP A 161 -15.02 -3.02 -16.92
CA ASP A 161 -14.86 -1.63 -17.37
C ASP A 161 -13.50 -1.04 -16.96
N ILE A 162 -12.47 -1.88 -16.91
CA ILE A 162 -11.10 -1.45 -16.63
C ILE A 162 -10.15 -1.83 -17.76
N ASP A 163 -9.19 -0.95 -18.01
CA ASP A 163 -8.01 -1.18 -18.82
C ASP A 163 -6.76 -1.03 -17.95
N VAL A 164 -5.82 -1.94 -18.18
CA VAL A 164 -4.56 -2.01 -17.44
C VAL A 164 -3.41 -1.73 -18.39
N TYR A 165 -2.56 -0.79 -18.01
CA TYR A 165 -1.32 -0.46 -18.70
C TYR A 165 -0.18 -0.91 -17.81
N LEU A 166 0.74 -1.71 -18.35
CA LEU A 166 1.87 -2.27 -17.61
C LEU A 166 3.15 -2.06 -18.43
N SER A 167 4.18 -1.49 -17.81
CA SER A 167 5.52 -1.36 -18.40
C SER A 167 6.56 -1.95 -17.46
N GLU A 168 7.47 -2.74 -18.02
CA GLU A 168 8.60 -3.31 -17.30
C GLU A 168 9.89 -3.04 -18.09
N PHE A 169 10.86 -2.40 -17.44
CA PHE A 169 12.10 -1.99 -18.11
C PHE A 169 13.29 -2.00 -17.14
N ARG A 170 14.51 -1.97 -17.70
CA ARG A 170 15.73 -1.76 -16.93
C ARG A 170 16.04 -0.26 -16.91
N PRO A 171 16.04 0.42 -15.75
CA PRO A 171 16.38 1.83 -15.68
C PRO A 171 17.73 2.12 -16.32
N LEU A 172 17.86 3.28 -17.01
CA LEU A 172 19.12 3.66 -17.67
C LEU A 172 20.32 3.59 -16.72
N LYS A 173 20.15 4.03 -15.46
CA LYS A 173 21.20 3.95 -14.43
C LYS A 173 21.71 2.54 -14.15
N HIS A 174 20.91 1.52 -14.46
CA HIS A 174 21.29 0.12 -14.31
C HIS A 174 21.92 -0.47 -15.56
N THR A 175 21.85 0.18 -16.73
CA THR A 175 22.47 -0.33 -17.96
C THR A 175 24.00 -0.27 -17.94
N ILE A 176 24.57 0.68 -17.17
CA ILE A 176 26.02 0.83 -17.00
C ILE A 176 26.53 -0.04 -15.85
N SER A 177 25.70 -0.27 -14.83
CA SER A 177 26.06 -1.19 -13.76
C SER A 177 25.76 -2.64 -14.16
N LEU A 178 26.35 -3.61 -13.45
CA LEU A 178 25.98 -5.02 -13.57
C LEU A 178 24.65 -5.32 -12.84
N ASN A 179 23.87 -4.29 -12.47
CA ASN A 179 22.60 -4.48 -11.79
C ASN A 179 21.52 -4.86 -12.81
N GLU A 180 20.97 -6.06 -12.65
CA GLU A 180 19.88 -6.60 -13.48
C GLU A 180 18.49 -6.27 -12.93
N GLU A 181 18.40 -5.52 -11.82
CA GLU A 181 17.13 -5.08 -11.23
C GLU A 181 16.29 -4.31 -12.26
N ARG A 182 15.01 -4.71 -12.37
CA ARG A 182 14.04 -4.11 -13.29
C ARG A 182 13.02 -3.28 -12.52
N THR A 183 12.50 -2.27 -13.18
CA THR A 183 11.37 -1.46 -12.71
C THR A 183 10.10 -1.93 -13.38
N LEU A 184 9.01 -2.02 -12.61
CA LEU A 184 7.68 -2.29 -13.11
C LEU A 184 6.75 -1.15 -12.69
N MET A 185 5.94 -0.68 -13.64
CA MET A 185 4.96 0.38 -13.45
C MET A 185 3.62 -0.04 -14.02
N LYS A 186 2.55 0.36 -13.35
CA LYS A 186 1.18 -0.02 -13.70
C LYS A 186 0.23 1.13 -13.53
N LEU A 187 -0.65 1.34 -14.51
CA LEU A 187 -1.83 2.19 -14.42
C LEU A 187 -3.10 1.35 -14.58
N ILE A 188 -4.13 1.72 -13.82
CA ILE A 188 -5.45 1.13 -13.88
C ILE A 188 -6.43 2.25 -14.21
N VAL A 189 -7.18 2.06 -15.29
CA VAL A 189 -8.03 3.09 -15.89
C VAL A 189 -9.44 2.55 -16.04
N ILE A 190 -10.46 3.34 -15.68
CA ILE A 190 -11.85 3.03 -16.01
C ILE A 190 -12.06 3.35 -17.49
N ARG A 191 -12.39 2.35 -18.32
CA ARG A 191 -12.49 2.52 -19.78
C ARG A 191 -13.58 3.52 -20.17
N SER A 192 -14.76 3.42 -19.56
CA SER A 192 -15.90 4.29 -19.90
C SER A 192 -15.69 5.78 -19.57
N THR A 193 -14.84 6.11 -18.60
CA THR A 193 -14.64 7.49 -18.12
C THR A 193 -13.23 8.02 -18.33
N ASP A 194 -12.32 7.18 -18.81
CA ASP A 194 -10.89 7.45 -18.96
C ASP A 194 -10.17 7.76 -17.63
N ARG A 195 -10.84 7.66 -16.47
CA ARG A 195 -10.26 8.02 -15.17
C ARG A 195 -9.19 7.02 -14.74
N VAL A 196 -8.03 7.53 -14.35
CA VAL A 196 -7.00 6.72 -13.67
C VAL A 196 -7.41 6.53 -12.22
N ILE A 197 -7.54 5.27 -11.80
CA ILE A 197 -8.01 4.87 -10.45
C ILE A 197 -6.97 4.10 -9.65
N GLY A 198 -5.86 3.71 -10.26
CA GLY A 198 -4.72 3.08 -9.60
C GLY A 198 -3.42 3.40 -10.33
N ALA A 199 -2.38 3.68 -9.57
CA ALA A 199 -1.01 3.80 -10.06
C ALA A 199 -0.07 3.06 -9.10
N HIS A 200 0.75 2.17 -9.65
CA HIS A 200 1.66 1.33 -8.86
C HIS A 200 3.03 1.29 -9.52
N MET A 201 4.07 1.28 -8.70
CA MET A 201 5.45 1.22 -9.16
C MET A 201 6.30 0.41 -8.17
N ILE A 202 7.19 -0.40 -8.70
CA ILE A 202 8.31 -1.00 -7.98
C ILE A 202 9.59 -0.73 -8.73
N GLY A 203 10.55 -0.13 -8.05
CA GLY A 203 11.78 0.35 -8.65
C GLY A 203 12.32 1.57 -7.92
N PRO A 204 13.50 2.05 -8.30
CA PRO A 204 14.13 3.16 -7.61
C PRO A 204 13.25 4.42 -7.60
N GLU A 205 13.24 5.14 -6.47
CA GLU A 205 12.50 6.40 -6.27
C GLU A 205 10.96 6.28 -6.37
N ALA A 206 10.40 5.07 -6.31
CA ALA A 206 8.96 4.84 -6.47
C ALA A 206 8.09 5.64 -5.46
N GLY A 207 8.54 5.74 -4.19
CA GLY A 207 7.83 6.54 -3.18
C GLY A 207 7.80 8.03 -3.49
N GLU A 208 8.92 8.59 -3.97
CA GLU A 208 9.04 9.99 -4.34
C GLU A 208 8.15 10.34 -5.55
N MET A 209 8.18 9.50 -6.59
CA MET A 209 7.33 9.68 -7.78
C MET A 209 5.84 9.60 -7.44
N MET A 210 5.46 8.62 -6.62
CA MET A 210 4.05 8.35 -6.34
C MET A 210 3.33 9.52 -5.67
N GLN A 211 4.04 10.35 -4.91
CA GLN A 211 3.46 11.53 -4.26
C GLN A 211 2.87 12.52 -5.27
N GLY A 212 3.50 12.70 -6.43
CA GLY A 212 2.98 13.57 -7.50
C GLY A 212 1.75 12.97 -8.18
N PHE A 213 1.78 11.68 -8.49
CA PHE A 213 0.63 10.98 -9.09
C PHE A 213 -0.58 10.89 -8.16
N ALA A 214 -0.36 10.83 -6.85
CA ALA A 214 -1.45 10.90 -5.87
C ALA A 214 -2.27 12.19 -5.99
N VAL A 215 -1.60 13.33 -6.22
CA VAL A 215 -2.27 14.61 -6.48
C VAL A 215 -3.08 14.55 -7.78
N ALA A 216 -2.52 13.97 -8.84
CA ALA A 216 -3.22 13.80 -10.11
C ALA A 216 -4.48 12.93 -9.98
N LEU A 217 -4.39 11.78 -9.30
CA LEU A 217 -5.54 10.91 -9.06
C LEU A 217 -6.59 11.56 -8.15
N LYS A 218 -6.15 12.34 -7.15
CA LYS A 218 -7.06 13.14 -6.30
C LYS A 218 -7.82 14.18 -7.13
N ALA A 219 -7.17 14.77 -8.13
CA ALA A 219 -7.79 15.70 -9.08
C ALA A 219 -8.66 15.01 -10.14
N GLY A 220 -8.71 13.68 -10.17
CA GLY A 220 -9.49 12.91 -11.14
C GLY A 220 -8.85 12.85 -12.52
N ALA A 221 -7.52 12.88 -12.59
CA ALA A 221 -6.79 12.80 -13.85
C ALA A 221 -7.23 11.61 -14.71
N THR A 222 -7.40 11.86 -16.00
CA THR A 222 -7.73 10.84 -16.98
C THR A 222 -6.47 10.35 -17.69
N LYS A 223 -6.54 9.20 -18.36
CA LYS A 223 -5.42 8.67 -19.14
C LYS A 223 -5.03 9.63 -20.25
N ALA A 224 -5.97 10.36 -20.85
CA ALA A 224 -5.70 11.44 -21.79
C ALA A 224 -4.84 12.58 -21.20
N ILE A 225 -4.99 12.90 -19.91
CA ILE A 225 -4.14 13.90 -19.22
C ILE A 225 -2.71 13.37 -19.07
N PHE A 226 -2.55 12.10 -18.64
CA PHE A 226 -1.23 11.46 -18.61
C PHE A 226 -0.60 11.50 -20.01
N ASP A 227 -1.36 11.12 -21.03
CA ASP A 227 -0.91 11.00 -22.42
C ASP A 227 -0.59 12.33 -23.12
N SER A 228 -1.19 13.43 -22.69
CA SER A 228 -0.90 14.77 -23.21
C SER A 228 0.23 15.47 -22.43
N THR A 229 0.66 14.89 -21.30
CA THR A 229 1.76 15.43 -20.49
C THR A 229 3.09 15.07 -21.15
N ILE A 230 3.94 16.08 -21.39
CA ILE A 230 5.28 15.89 -21.94
C ILE A 230 6.19 15.28 -20.87
N GLY A 231 6.84 14.16 -21.21
CA GLY A 231 7.79 13.47 -20.33
C GLY A 231 9.08 14.25 -20.08
N ILE A 232 9.69 14.03 -18.91
CA ILE A 232 11.02 14.55 -18.58
C ILE A 232 12.05 13.47 -18.94
N HIS A 233 12.93 13.76 -19.90
CA HIS A 233 13.87 12.77 -20.42
C HIS A 233 15.33 13.07 -20.02
N PRO A 234 16.13 12.08 -19.58
CA PRO A 234 15.74 10.69 -19.27
C PRO A 234 15.31 10.52 -17.80
N THR A 235 14.11 9.99 -17.54
CA THR A 235 13.65 9.62 -16.19
C THR A 235 12.79 8.36 -16.22
N SER A 236 12.77 7.56 -15.15
CA SER A 236 11.80 6.47 -15.05
C SER A 236 10.36 6.99 -15.03
N ALA A 237 10.12 8.17 -14.46
CA ALA A 237 8.79 8.76 -14.31
C ALA A 237 8.12 9.06 -15.66
N GLU A 238 8.89 9.31 -16.72
CA GLU A 238 8.33 9.59 -18.05
C GLU A 238 7.53 8.41 -18.61
N GLU A 239 7.81 7.18 -18.16
CA GLU A 239 7.07 5.99 -18.57
C GLU A 239 5.59 6.05 -18.21
N PHE A 240 5.22 6.65 -17.06
CA PHE A 240 3.81 6.82 -16.70
C PHE A 240 3.02 7.66 -17.72
N VAL A 241 3.67 8.57 -18.45
CA VAL A 241 3.04 9.45 -19.45
C VAL A 241 3.25 8.97 -20.90
N THR A 242 3.88 7.80 -21.08
CA THR A 242 4.14 7.20 -22.40
C THR A 242 3.59 5.78 -22.58
N MET A 243 2.93 5.19 -21.57
CA MET A 243 2.21 3.91 -21.69
C MET A 243 1.00 4.00 -22.64
N ARG A 244 1.16 3.71 -23.94
CA ARG A 244 0.07 3.83 -24.93
C ARG A 244 -0.73 2.57 -25.17
N GLU A 245 -0.15 1.40 -24.88
CA GLU A 245 -0.78 0.12 -25.18
C GLU A 245 -1.44 -0.47 -23.94
N VAL A 246 -2.70 -0.88 -24.09
CA VAL A 246 -3.41 -1.64 -23.06
C VAL A 246 -2.83 -3.05 -23.03
N THR A 247 -2.29 -3.45 -21.89
CA THR A 247 -1.75 -4.80 -21.68
C THR A 247 -2.84 -5.80 -21.36
N ARG A 248 -3.87 -5.38 -20.61
CA ARG A 248 -5.03 -6.22 -20.25
C ARG A 248 -6.31 -5.38 -20.25
N SER A 249 -7.37 -5.90 -20.86
CA SER A 249 -8.69 -5.27 -20.92
C SER A 249 -9.77 -6.29 -20.53
N GLY A 250 -10.80 -5.87 -19.80
CA GLY A 250 -11.93 -6.75 -19.46
C GLY A 250 -11.54 -7.92 -18.56
N ALA A 251 -12.43 -8.91 -18.39
CA ALA A 251 -12.23 -10.05 -17.49
C ALA A 251 -10.93 -10.80 -17.80
N ARG A 252 -10.21 -11.24 -16.76
CA ARG A 252 -9.15 -12.24 -16.92
C ARG A 252 -9.83 -13.49 -17.50
N GLU A 253 -9.43 -13.94 -18.68
CA GLU A 253 -9.66 -15.35 -19.02
C GLU A 253 -9.05 -16.16 -17.88
N ALA A 254 -9.87 -16.99 -17.23
CA ALA A 254 -9.41 -17.82 -16.13
C ALA A 254 -8.24 -18.64 -16.67
N ALA A 255 -7.06 -18.47 -16.07
CA ALA A 255 -5.92 -19.32 -16.35
C ALA A 255 -6.32 -20.76 -15.98
N GLU A 256 -6.38 -21.66 -16.97
CA GLU A 256 -6.47 -23.11 -16.78
C GLU A 256 -5.24 -23.67 -16.05
#